data_AF-A0A832V5V5-F1
#
_entry.id   AF-A0A832V5V5-F1
#
_cell.length_a   1.000
_cell.length_b   1.000
_cell.length_c   1.000
_cell.angle_alpha   90.00
_cell.angle_beta   90.00
_cell.angle_gamma   90.00
#
_symmetry.space_group_name_H-M   'P 1'
#
loop_
_entity.id
_entity.type
_entity.pdbx_description
1 polymer ?
#
loop_
_entity_poly.entity_id
_entity_poly.type
_entity_poly.pdbx_seq_one_letter_code
_entity_poly.pdbx_strand_id
1 'polypeptide(L)'
;MAKGILERITALFSSLFGSSKKTITLGIYGEPNTGKTTLSNKISLDWLGKPVGTVSDMPHETRTIQKAEHVEVKAGGKKIVMNLLDMPGLATHIDYKKFMQYYTVGAVQGLDLNKLKNSDLIDMASKLGVNTDGNKQKTIQKLLQNTDEDELAKIAKSLGIKVPKEKSRKKKYSQKEARKIAEEATKGVVEAIKFLDKVDTVLVMMDSTRDPLSQVNIMLVGNLEAKGIPIIIVANKTDLKSAKPENIKNAFPQHPVVAISALKGHNLDELYEAIAKHGA
;
A
#
# COMPACT_ATOMS: atom_id res chain seq x y z
N MET A 1 -3.98 -36.69 10.30
CA MET A 1 -3.57 -35.29 10.55
C MET A 1 -4.52 -34.26 9.92
N ALA A 2 -4.84 -34.33 8.63
CA ALA A 2 -5.67 -33.31 7.96
C ALA A 2 -7.09 -33.11 8.54
N LYS A 3 -7.74 -34.17 9.05
CA LYS A 3 -9.11 -34.12 9.60
C LYS A 3 -9.24 -33.26 10.86
N GLY A 4 -8.26 -33.35 11.78
CA GLY A 4 -8.25 -32.58 13.03
C GLY A 4 -7.88 -31.10 12.86
N ILE A 5 -7.08 -30.76 11.84
CA ILE A 5 -6.78 -29.37 11.48
C ILE A 5 -8.04 -28.70 10.93
N LEU A 6 -8.77 -29.39 10.05
CA LEU A 6 -10.02 -28.89 9.48
C LEU A 6 -11.08 -28.67 10.58
N GLU A 7 -11.19 -29.60 11.53
CA GLU A 7 -12.11 -29.49 12.68
C GLU A 7 -11.73 -28.33 13.62
N ARG A 8 -10.43 -28.13 13.90
CA ARG A 8 -9.95 -26.96 14.67
C ARG A 8 -10.21 -25.64 13.95
N ILE A 9 -9.94 -25.55 12.65
CA ILE A 9 -10.24 -24.37 11.83
C ILE A 9 -11.75 -24.11 11.83
N THR A 10 -12.57 -25.15 11.74
CA THR A 10 -14.04 -25.03 11.77
C THR A 10 -14.55 -24.58 13.14
N ALA A 11 -13.92 -25.02 14.23
CA ALA A 11 -14.21 -24.58 15.60
C ALA A 11 -13.75 -23.13 15.85
N LEU A 12 -12.56 -22.75 15.37
CA LEU A 12 -12.10 -21.37 15.38
C LEU A 12 -12.99 -20.47 14.52
N PHE A 13 -13.52 -20.99 13.42
CA PHE A 13 -14.50 -20.31 12.57
C PHE A 13 -15.87 -20.17 13.24
N SER A 14 -16.25 -21.08 14.14
CA SER A 14 -17.46 -20.91 14.93
C SER A 14 -17.29 -19.81 15.98
N SER A 15 -16.11 -19.71 16.60
CA SER A 15 -15.77 -18.65 17.57
C SER A 15 -15.51 -17.28 16.94
N LEU A 16 -14.88 -17.22 15.76
CA LEU A 16 -14.60 -16.01 14.97
C LEU A 16 -15.84 -15.14 14.71
N PHE A 17 -17.02 -15.76 14.60
CA PHE A 17 -18.26 -15.06 14.25
C PHE A 17 -19.14 -14.72 15.45
N GLY A 18 -18.83 -15.21 16.66
CA GLY A 18 -19.76 -15.15 17.79
C GLY A 18 -21.17 -15.64 17.43
N SER A 19 -22.15 -15.43 18.32
CA SER A 19 -23.55 -15.78 18.03
C SER A 19 -24.26 -14.77 17.12
N SER A 20 -23.63 -13.62 16.80
CA SER A 20 -24.31 -12.45 16.21
C SER A 20 -23.67 -11.86 14.95
N LYS A 21 -22.35 -11.96 14.73
CA LYS A 21 -21.69 -11.37 13.56
C LYS A 21 -21.77 -12.37 12.40
N LYS A 22 -22.31 -11.96 11.25
CA LYS A 22 -22.46 -12.82 10.05
C LYS A 22 -21.41 -12.55 8.98
N THR A 23 -20.67 -11.45 9.09
CA THR A 23 -19.65 -11.03 8.11
C THR A 23 -18.39 -10.57 8.82
N ILE A 24 -17.22 -11.03 8.36
CA ILE A 24 -15.90 -10.49 8.74
C ILE A 24 -15.24 -9.89 7.49
N THR A 25 -14.73 -8.67 7.62
CA THR A 25 -14.10 -7.91 6.55
C THR A 25 -12.62 -7.71 6.89
N LEU A 26 -11.71 -8.29 6.10
CA LEU A 26 -10.26 -8.24 6.32
C LEU A 26 -9.56 -7.45 5.21
N GLY A 27 -8.65 -6.55 5.58
CA GLY A 27 -7.70 -5.94 4.64
C GLY A 27 -6.35 -6.66 4.71
N ILE A 28 -5.73 -7.02 3.59
CA ILE A 28 -4.37 -7.61 3.56
C ILE A 28 -3.41 -6.64 2.88
N TYR A 29 -2.58 -5.94 3.66
CA TYR A 29 -1.73 -4.82 3.22
C TYR A 29 -0.25 -5.10 3.44
N GLY A 30 0.63 -4.34 2.78
CA GLY A 30 2.08 -4.49 2.92
C GLY A 30 2.82 -4.24 1.61
N GLU A 31 4.15 -4.17 1.70
CA GLU A 31 5.02 -3.93 0.55
C GLU A 31 4.84 -4.96 -0.60
N PRO A 32 5.27 -4.63 -1.83
CA PRO A 32 5.38 -5.61 -2.90
C PRO A 32 6.19 -6.84 -2.46
N ASN A 33 5.74 -8.02 -2.86
CA ASN A 33 6.40 -9.32 -2.59
C ASN A 33 6.45 -9.77 -1.11
N THR A 34 5.67 -9.18 -0.20
CA THR A 34 5.56 -9.67 1.19
C THR A 34 4.74 -10.95 1.34
N GLY A 35 4.07 -11.42 0.27
CA GLY A 35 3.30 -12.66 0.24
C GLY A 35 1.79 -12.50 0.49
N LYS A 36 1.24 -11.28 0.29
CA LYS A 36 -0.19 -10.97 0.46
C LYS A 36 -1.10 -11.93 -0.29
N THR A 37 -0.86 -12.11 -1.60
CA THR A 37 -1.71 -12.98 -2.42
C THR A 37 -1.55 -14.45 -2.06
N THR A 38 -0.35 -14.88 -1.69
CA THR A 38 -0.12 -16.25 -1.17
C THR A 38 -0.93 -16.50 0.09
N LEU A 39 -0.94 -15.56 1.04
CA LEU A 39 -1.72 -15.68 2.27
C LEU A 39 -3.22 -15.68 1.98
N SER A 40 -3.72 -14.74 1.18
CA SER A 40 -5.14 -14.71 0.80
C SER A 40 -5.60 -16.03 0.18
N ASN A 41 -4.78 -16.65 -0.67
CA ASN A 41 -5.11 -17.92 -1.27
C ASN A 41 -5.18 -19.04 -0.23
N LYS A 42 -4.27 -19.05 0.74
CA LYS A 42 -4.30 -20.01 1.85
C LYS A 42 -5.54 -19.85 2.70
N ILE A 43 -5.86 -18.62 3.13
CA ILE A 43 -7.07 -18.32 3.90
C ILE A 43 -8.31 -18.78 3.13
N SER A 44 -8.37 -18.49 1.83
CA SER A 44 -9.49 -18.92 0.99
C SER A 44 -9.57 -20.45 0.89
N LEU A 45 -8.47 -21.13 0.63
CA LEU A 45 -8.44 -22.59 0.53
C LEU A 45 -8.84 -23.27 1.83
N ASP A 46 -8.24 -22.84 2.95
CA ASP A 46 -8.43 -23.45 4.27
C ASP A 46 -9.87 -23.28 4.75
N TRP A 47 -10.49 -22.13 4.48
CA TRP A 47 -11.83 -21.83 4.98
C TRP A 47 -12.96 -22.29 4.04
N LEU A 48 -12.66 -22.52 2.75
CA LEU A 48 -13.70 -22.68 1.72
C LEU A 48 -13.51 -23.89 0.81
N GLY A 49 -12.36 -24.56 0.88
CA GLY A 49 -12.02 -25.70 0.03
C GLY A 49 -11.87 -25.34 -1.46
N LYS A 50 -11.76 -24.06 -1.81
CA LYS A 50 -11.58 -23.57 -3.19
C LYS A 50 -10.49 -22.47 -3.25
N PRO A 51 -9.56 -22.53 -4.22
CA PRO A 51 -8.57 -21.46 -4.39
C PRO A 51 -9.26 -20.18 -4.88
N VAL A 52 -8.78 -19.02 -4.43
CA VAL A 52 -8.99 -17.77 -5.18
C VAL A 52 -8.31 -18.00 -6.54
N GLY A 53 -8.99 -17.68 -7.65
CA GLY A 53 -8.51 -17.95 -9.00
C GLY A 53 -7.05 -17.54 -9.24
N THR A 54 -6.40 -18.19 -10.20
CA THR A 54 -4.96 -18.10 -10.54
C THR A 54 -4.39 -16.70 -10.34
N VAL A 55 -3.50 -16.59 -9.35
CA VAL A 55 -2.59 -15.45 -9.20
C VAL A 55 -1.69 -15.46 -10.42
N SER A 56 -1.92 -14.50 -11.31
CA SER A 56 -1.11 -14.34 -12.51
C SER A 56 0.24 -13.74 -12.09
N ASP A 57 1.26 -14.58 -12.02
CA ASP A 57 2.64 -14.16 -12.20
C ASP A 57 2.83 -13.78 -13.67
N MET A 58 2.46 -12.55 -14.02
CA MET A 58 3.02 -11.92 -15.20
C MET A 58 3.63 -10.58 -14.80
N PRO A 59 4.95 -10.40 -14.96
CA PRO A 59 5.49 -9.07 -15.12
C PRO A 59 4.88 -8.48 -16.40
N HIS A 60 5.09 -7.18 -16.59
CA HIS A 60 4.83 -6.37 -17.78
C HIS A 60 3.71 -5.34 -17.66
N GLU A 61 4.08 -4.18 -18.20
CA GLU A 61 3.57 -2.84 -18.01
C GLU A 61 2.23 -2.59 -18.70
N THR A 62 1.50 -1.60 -18.15
CA THR A 62 0.47 -0.79 -18.84
C THR A 62 -0.56 -1.55 -19.68
N ARG A 63 -1.73 -1.78 -19.08
CA ARG A 63 -3.08 -1.44 -19.60
C ARG A 63 -4.09 -2.19 -18.74
N THR A 64 -4.84 -1.43 -17.92
CA THR A 64 -6.20 -1.76 -17.45
C THR A 64 -6.46 -3.24 -17.15
N ILE A 65 -5.99 -3.72 -15.99
CA ILE A 65 -6.33 -5.06 -15.48
C ILE A 65 -7.01 -4.87 -14.13
N GLN A 66 -8.28 -5.25 -14.05
CA GLN A 66 -8.96 -5.57 -12.79
C GLN A 66 -8.20 -6.75 -12.16
N LYS A 67 -7.24 -6.46 -11.30
CA LYS A 67 -6.62 -7.46 -10.43
C LYS A 67 -7.69 -7.86 -9.40
N ALA A 68 -7.70 -9.13 -8.98
CA ALA A 68 -8.65 -9.63 -7.99
C ALA A 68 -8.43 -8.92 -6.63
N GLU A 69 -9.06 -7.77 -6.44
CA GLU A 69 -8.91 -6.92 -5.26
C GLU A 69 -10.00 -7.20 -4.21
N HIS A 70 -11.12 -7.85 -4.57
CA HIS A 70 -12.22 -8.13 -3.65
C HIS A 70 -12.63 -9.60 -3.69
N VAL A 71 -12.45 -10.30 -2.58
CA VAL A 71 -12.82 -11.71 -2.40
C VAL A 71 -13.98 -11.78 -1.43
N GLU A 72 -15.20 -11.96 -1.94
CA GLU A 72 -16.36 -12.30 -1.12
C GLU A 72 -16.63 -13.78 -1.16
N VAL A 73 -16.74 -14.41 0.01
CA VAL A 73 -17.13 -15.82 0.06
C VAL A 73 -18.14 -16.07 1.16
N LYS A 74 -19.13 -16.93 0.86
CA LYS A 74 -20.23 -17.30 1.74
C LYS A 74 -20.23 -18.81 1.98
N ALA A 75 -20.29 -19.23 3.24
CA ALA A 75 -20.41 -20.64 3.64
C ALA A 75 -21.26 -20.75 4.92
N GLY A 76 -22.23 -21.67 4.95
CA GLY A 76 -23.03 -21.95 6.16
C GLY A 76 -23.76 -20.73 6.76
N GLY A 77 -24.22 -19.79 5.94
CA GLY A 77 -24.88 -18.56 6.39
C GLY A 77 -23.95 -17.44 6.90
N LYS A 78 -22.63 -17.68 6.88
CA LYS A 78 -21.57 -16.72 7.22
C LYS A 78 -20.87 -16.22 5.96
N LYS A 79 -20.38 -14.98 5.97
CA LYS A 79 -19.71 -14.30 4.86
C LYS A 79 -18.33 -13.81 5.30
N ILE A 80 -17.35 -13.90 4.43
CA ILE A 80 -16.06 -13.24 4.60
C ILE A 80 -15.82 -12.37 3.39
N VAL A 81 -15.31 -11.17 3.64
CA VAL A 81 -14.93 -10.22 2.63
C VAL A 81 -13.46 -9.90 2.84
N MET A 82 -12.58 -10.28 1.92
CA MET A 82 -11.16 -9.94 1.96
C MET A 82 -10.85 -8.96 0.84
N ASN A 83 -10.15 -7.88 1.16
CA ASN A 83 -9.61 -6.98 0.15
C ASN A 83 -8.09 -7.05 0.15
N LEU A 84 -7.53 -7.32 -1.03
CA LEU A 84 -6.10 -7.42 -1.25
C LEU A 84 -5.66 -6.12 -1.88
N LEU A 85 -5.17 -5.20 -1.07
CA LEU A 85 -4.65 -3.95 -1.60
C LEU A 85 -3.14 -4.06 -1.76
N ASP A 86 -2.68 -4.03 -3.01
CA ASP A 86 -1.26 -3.93 -3.34
C ASP A 86 -0.82 -2.46 -3.20
N MET A 87 0.11 -2.20 -2.28
CA MET A 87 0.47 -0.86 -1.81
C MET A 87 1.49 -0.06 -2.63
N PRO A 88 1.71 -0.24 -3.95
CA PRO A 88 2.35 0.84 -4.68
C PRO A 88 1.47 2.12 -4.71
N GLY A 89 0.15 1.99 -4.73
CA GLY A 89 -0.78 3.11 -4.93
C GLY A 89 -1.38 3.72 -3.66
N LEU A 90 -1.64 2.96 -2.59
CA LEU A 90 -2.32 3.51 -1.40
C LEU A 90 -1.46 4.46 -0.58
N ALA A 91 -0.15 4.26 -0.57
CA ALA A 91 0.82 5.23 -0.04
C ALA A 91 0.58 6.65 -0.58
N THR A 92 0.23 6.77 -1.86
CA THR A 92 -0.09 8.04 -2.51
C THR A 92 -1.53 8.50 -2.33
N HIS A 93 -2.44 7.60 -1.96
CA HIS A 93 -3.88 7.88 -1.87
C HIS A 93 -4.38 8.10 -0.43
N ILE A 94 -3.59 7.75 0.60
CA ILE A 94 -3.94 8.03 2.00
C ILE A 94 -3.81 9.54 2.30
N ASP A 95 -3.07 10.29 1.49
CA ASP A 95 -3.19 11.74 1.42
C ASP A 95 -4.14 12.13 0.27
N TYR A 96 -5.44 11.87 0.44
CA TYR A 96 -6.48 12.28 -0.53
C TYR A 96 -6.36 13.76 -0.90
N LYS A 97 -5.92 14.61 0.03
CA LYS A 97 -5.76 16.05 -0.19
C LYS A 97 -4.60 16.34 -1.15
N LYS A 98 -3.47 15.66 -0.99
CA LYS A 98 -2.30 15.76 -1.88
C LYS A 98 -2.52 15.05 -3.21
N PHE A 99 -3.24 13.93 -3.22
CA PHE A 99 -3.70 13.25 -4.44
C PHE A 99 -4.65 14.15 -5.26
N MET A 100 -5.65 14.75 -4.61
CA MET A 100 -6.54 15.69 -5.27
C MET A 100 -5.78 16.92 -5.74
N GLN A 101 -4.85 17.50 -4.98
CA GLN A 101 -4.00 18.59 -5.48
C GLN A 101 -3.23 18.20 -6.75
N TYR A 102 -2.66 16.98 -6.81
CA TYR A 102 -1.92 16.51 -7.97
C TYR A 102 -2.79 16.30 -9.23
N TYR A 103 -4.06 15.89 -9.07
CA TYR A 103 -4.94 15.51 -10.21
C TYR A 103 -6.10 16.47 -10.51
N THR A 104 -6.57 17.28 -9.55
CA THR A 104 -7.60 18.32 -9.77
C THR A 104 -7.03 19.67 -10.16
N VAL A 105 -5.77 19.95 -9.82
CA VAL A 105 -5.02 21.06 -10.42
C VAL A 105 -4.38 20.51 -11.69
N GLY A 106 -5.20 20.45 -12.75
CA GLY A 106 -4.93 19.67 -13.95
C GLY A 106 -3.51 19.80 -14.51
N ALA A 107 -2.93 18.65 -14.91
CA ALA A 107 -1.75 18.53 -15.75
C ALA A 107 -0.61 19.51 -15.39
N VAL A 108 0.17 19.18 -14.36
CA VAL A 108 1.43 19.88 -14.15
C VAL A 108 2.32 19.62 -15.37
N GLN A 109 2.41 20.61 -16.25
CA GLN A 109 3.51 20.73 -17.18
C GLN A 109 4.77 20.89 -16.32
N GLY A 110 5.54 19.81 -16.20
CA GLY A 110 6.75 19.80 -15.38
C GLY A 110 7.70 20.94 -15.74
N LEU A 111 8.35 21.52 -14.72
CA LEU A 111 9.43 22.48 -14.92
C LEU A 111 10.67 21.74 -15.45
N ASP A 112 11.18 22.14 -16.62
CA ASP A 112 12.42 21.57 -17.15
C ASP A 112 13.63 22.28 -16.55
N LEU A 113 13.95 21.92 -15.29
CA LEU A 113 15.09 22.48 -14.56
C LEU A 113 16.45 22.19 -15.22
N ASN A 114 16.52 21.15 -16.06
CA ASN A 114 17.73 20.81 -16.80
C ASN A 114 18.11 21.89 -17.83
N LYS A 115 17.14 22.68 -18.28
CA LYS A 115 17.37 23.80 -19.21
C LYS A 115 17.79 25.10 -18.54
N LEU A 116 17.73 25.19 -17.21
CA LEU A 116 18.20 26.37 -16.47
C LEU A 116 19.72 26.42 -16.44
N LYS A 117 20.28 27.62 -16.25
CA LYS A 117 21.72 27.76 -16.00
C LYS A 117 22.04 27.24 -14.60
N ASN A 118 23.28 26.80 -14.39
CA ASN A 118 23.70 26.33 -13.06
C ASN A 118 23.63 27.45 -12.01
N SER A 119 23.90 28.70 -12.42
CA SER A 119 23.72 29.90 -11.60
C SER A 119 22.28 30.03 -11.09
N ASP A 120 21.31 29.94 -12.00
CA ASP A 120 19.88 30.09 -11.69
C ASP A 120 19.42 29.03 -10.68
N LEU A 121 19.93 27.80 -10.82
CA LEU A 121 19.65 26.69 -9.90
C LEU A 121 20.27 26.90 -8.51
N ILE A 122 21.48 27.48 -8.45
CA ILE A 122 22.15 27.85 -7.20
C ILE A 122 21.38 28.99 -6.51
N ASP A 123 20.92 30.00 -7.25
CA ASP A 123 20.13 31.11 -6.71
C ASP A 123 18.81 30.63 -6.13
N MET A 124 18.13 29.73 -6.85
CA MET A 124 16.92 29.06 -6.36
C MET A 124 17.20 28.25 -5.09
N ALA A 125 18.31 27.51 -5.03
CA ALA A 125 18.69 26.73 -3.85
C ALA A 125 19.04 27.61 -2.65
N SER A 126 19.74 28.72 -2.88
CA SER A 126 20.07 29.72 -1.87
C SER A 126 18.81 30.34 -1.27
N LYS A 127 17.82 30.70 -2.10
CA LYS A 127 16.51 31.20 -1.66
C LYS A 127 15.77 30.22 -0.74
N LEU A 128 15.97 28.92 -0.96
CA LEU A 128 15.39 27.83 -0.17
C LEU A 128 16.25 27.41 1.03
N GLY A 129 17.43 27.99 1.22
CA GLY A 129 18.37 27.55 2.25
C GLY A 129 18.97 26.15 1.99
N VAL A 130 18.92 25.67 0.75
CA VAL A 130 19.43 24.36 0.35
C VAL A 130 20.93 24.46 0.02
N ASN A 131 21.76 23.72 0.76
CA ASN A 131 23.20 23.68 0.52
C ASN A 131 23.54 22.88 -0.75
N THR A 132 24.29 23.48 -1.68
CA THR A 132 24.67 22.87 -2.96
C THR A 132 26.19 22.75 -3.08
N ASP A 133 26.66 21.68 -3.74
CA ASP A 133 28.08 21.47 -4.06
C ASP A 133 28.45 22.04 -5.43
N GLY A 134 27.57 22.87 -6.02
CA GLY A 134 27.73 23.44 -7.36
C GLY A 134 27.50 22.47 -8.52
N ASN A 135 27.28 21.17 -8.26
CA ASN A 135 26.97 20.21 -9.30
C ASN A 135 25.51 20.34 -9.75
N LYS A 136 25.30 20.70 -11.02
CA LYS A 136 23.97 20.98 -11.59
C LYS A 136 22.94 19.87 -11.33
N GLN A 137 23.28 18.61 -11.58
CA GLN A 137 22.35 17.50 -11.44
C GLN A 137 22.00 17.22 -9.97
N LYS A 138 22.99 17.30 -9.08
CA LYS A 138 22.75 17.19 -7.63
C LYS A 138 21.94 18.35 -7.08
N THR A 139 22.16 19.57 -7.57
CA THR A 139 21.36 20.75 -7.19
C THR A 139 19.90 20.57 -7.61
N ILE A 140 19.63 20.14 -8.84
CA ILE A 140 18.28 19.83 -9.31
C ILE A 140 17.63 18.77 -8.41
N GLN A 141 18.36 17.70 -8.10
CA GLN A 141 17.87 16.65 -7.21
C GLN A 141 17.53 17.18 -5.81
N LYS A 142 18.41 17.99 -5.22
CA LYS A 142 18.19 18.58 -3.89
C LYS A 142 17.01 19.56 -3.87
N LEU A 143 16.83 20.36 -4.92
CA LEU A 143 15.66 21.25 -5.05
C LEU A 143 14.35 20.46 -5.05
N LEU A 144 14.27 19.41 -5.88
CA LEU A 144 13.08 18.56 -5.99
C LEU A 144 12.80 17.72 -4.72
N GLN A 145 13.82 17.50 -3.88
CA GLN A 145 13.68 16.79 -2.60
C GLN A 145 13.20 17.69 -1.45
N ASN A 146 13.38 19.01 -1.54
CA ASN A 146 13.11 19.94 -0.43
C ASN A 146 11.87 20.82 -0.65
N THR A 147 11.30 20.86 -1.87
CA THR A 147 10.13 21.70 -2.19
C THR A 147 9.36 21.11 -3.37
N ASP A 148 8.10 21.51 -3.54
CA ASP A 148 7.30 21.17 -4.72
C ASP A 148 7.55 22.10 -5.92
N GLU A 149 7.05 21.70 -7.10
CA GLU A 149 7.25 22.42 -8.35
C GLU A 149 6.52 23.79 -8.40
N ASP A 150 5.41 23.95 -7.67
CA ASP A 150 4.67 25.21 -7.64
C ASP A 150 5.45 26.28 -6.87
N GLU A 151 6.08 25.89 -5.76
CA GLU A 151 6.96 26.74 -4.99
C GLU A 151 8.26 27.06 -5.73
N LEU A 152 8.86 26.08 -6.44
CA LEU A 152 9.98 26.33 -7.35
C LEU A 152 9.63 27.31 -8.47
N ALA A 153 8.42 27.22 -9.03
CA ALA A 153 7.94 28.16 -10.04
C ALA A 153 7.79 29.58 -9.48
N LYS A 154 7.27 29.72 -8.25
CA LYS A 154 7.16 31.02 -7.57
C LYS A 154 8.52 31.63 -7.29
N ILE A 155 9.48 30.82 -6.83
CA ILE A 155 10.85 31.25 -6.55
C ILE A 155 11.52 31.70 -7.84
N ALA A 156 11.47 30.88 -8.90
CA ALA A 156 12.00 31.24 -10.19
C ALA A 156 11.39 32.56 -10.72
N LYS A 157 10.07 32.73 -10.60
CA LYS A 157 9.39 33.98 -10.96
C LYS A 157 9.86 35.17 -10.12
N SER A 158 10.06 34.99 -8.82
CA SER A 158 10.57 36.05 -7.92
C SER A 158 12.01 36.46 -8.24
N LEU A 159 12.78 35.56 -8.85
CA LEU A 159 14.15 35.77 -9.30
C LEU A 159 14.23 36.22 -10.77
N GLY A 160 13.09 36.39 -11.46
CA GLY A 160 13.05 36.72 -12.89
C GLY A 160 13.51 35.58 -13.82
N ILE A 161 13.64 34.36 -13.30
CA ILE A 161 14.07 33.18 -14.05
C ILE A 161 12.87 32.63 -14.84
N LYS A 162 13.00 32.63 -16.17
CA LYS A 162 12.00 32.02 -17.06
C LYS A 162 12.28 30.52 -17.19
N VAL A 163 11.53 29.71 -16.46
CA VAL A 163 11.69 28.25 -16.52
C VAL A 163 10.92 27.67 -17.72
N PRO A 164 11.60 26.96 -18.65
CA PRO A 164 10.92 26.29 -19.74
C PRO A 164 10.02 25.18 -19.19
N LYS A 165 8.80 25.10 -19.71
CA LYS A 165 7.93 23.95 -19.46
C LYS A 165 8.41 22.77 -20.29
N GLU A 166 8.45 21.59 -19.68
CA GLU A 166 8.86 20.37 -20.37
C GLU A 166 7.87 20.05 -21.50
N LYS A 167 8.39 19.74 -22.71
CA LYS A 167 7.57 19.17 -23.77
C LYS A 167 7.30 17.72 -23.36
N SER A 168 6.08 17.42 -22.97
CA SER A 168 5.63 16.11 -22.51
C SER A 168 6.09 14.97 -23.44
N ARG A 169 7.16 14.26 -23.06
CA ARG A 169 7.48 12.94 -23.59
C ARG A 169 6.70 11.90 -22.79
N LYS A 170 5.39 11.80 -23.05
CA LYS A 170 4.54 10.64 -22.71
C LYS A 170 3.21 10.78 -23.45
N LYS A 171 2.66 9.63 -23.86
CA LYS A 171 1.46 9.43 -24.69
C LYS A 171 0.41 10.54 -24.47
N LYS A 172 0.05 11.27 -25.52
CA LYS A 172 -0.88 12.40 -25.46
C LYS A 172 -2.31 11.86 -25.36
N TYR A 173 -2.79 11.65 -24.14
CA TYR A 173 -4.20 11.33 -23.90
C TYR A 173 -5.07 12.51 -24.35
N SER A 174 -6.19 12.23 -25.01
CA SER A 174 -7.21 13.24 -25.27
C SER A 174 -7.80 13.77 -23.95
N GLN A 175 -8.37 14.98 -23.96
CA GLN A 175 -9.01 15.57 -22.78
C GLN A 175 -10.09 14.64 -22.18
N LYS A 176 -10.78 13.88 -23.03
CA LYS A 176 -11.78 12.89 -22.65
C LYS A 176 -11.16 11.65 -21.98
N GLU A 177 -10.03 11.15 -22.51
CA GLU A 177 -9.30 10.03 -21.90
C GLU A 177 -8.65 10.42 -20.57
N ALA A 178 -8.04 11.60 -20.49
CA ALA A 178 -7.44 12.10 -19.25
C ALA A 178 -8.49 12.26 -18.14
N ARG A 179 -9.66 12.81 -18.47
CA ARG A 179 -10.79 12.92 -17.54
C ARG A 179 -11.29 11.55 -17.09
N LYS A 180 -11.41 10.59 -18.01
CA LYS A 180 -11.82 9.22 -17.70
C LYS A 180 -10.83 8.53 -16.77
N ILE A 181 -9.52 8.67 -17.02
CA ILE A 181 -8.46 8.12 -16.17
C ILE A 181 -8.50 8.74 -14.77
N ALA A 182 -8.70 10.05 -14.67
CA ALA A 182 -8.82 10.74 -13.38
C ALA A 182 -10.09 10.33 -12.61
N GLU A 183 -11.22 10.18 -13.30
CA GLU A 183 -12.47 9.69 -12.71
C GLU A 183 -12.33 8.23 -12.24
N GLU A 184 -11.71 7.36 -13.03
CA GLU A 184 -11.43 5.95 -12.66
C GLU A 184 -10.49 5.85 -11.47
N ALA A 185 -9.40 6.62 -11.45
CA ALA A 185 -8.48 6.67 -10.32
C ALA A 185 -9.17 7.20 -9.05
N THR A 186 -9.97 8.27 -9.17
CA THR A 186 -10.72 8.84 -8.03
C THR A 186 -11.74 7.85 -7.48
N LYS A 187 -12.43 7.09 -8.35
CA LYS A 187 -13.36 6.04 -7.93
C LYS A 187 -12.64 4.94 -7.17
N GLY A 188 -11.51 4.43 -7.69
CA GLY A 188 -10.72 3.41 -7.01
C GLY A 188 -10.24 3.85 -5.61
N VAL A 189 -9.87 5.12 -5.46
CA VAL A 189 -9.50 5.70 -4.16
C VAL A 189 -10.67 5.77 -3.20
N VAL A 190 -11.81 6.27 -3.66
CA VAL A 190 -13.04 6.36 -2.83
C VAL A 190 -13.52 4.97 -2.42
N GLU A 191 -13.42 3.98 -3.29
CA GLU A 191 -13.76 2.59 -2.99
C GLU A 191 -12.81 1.99 -1.94
N ALA A 192 -11.50 2.24 -2.05
CA ALA A 192 -10.54 1.81 -1.04
C ALA A 192 -10.77 2.47 0.32
N ILE A 193 -11.12 3.76 0.36
CA ILE A 193 -11.47 4.47 1.61
C ILE A 193 -12.75 3.90 2.22
N LYS A 194 -13.82 3.75 1.43
CA LYS A 194 -15.08 3.15 1.88
C LYS A 194 -14.90 1.72 2.38
N PHE A 195 -13.92 1.01 1.84
CA PHE A 195 -13.57 -0.32 2.31
C PHE A 195 -12.93 -0.27 3.70
N LEU A 196 -11.97 0.64 3.92
CA LEU A 196 -11.32 0.83 5.22
C LEU A 196 -12.34 1.15 6.33
N ASP A 197 -13.38 1.94 6.03
CA ASP A 197 -14.44 2.26 7.00
C ASP A 197 -15.25 1.03 7.46
N LYS A 198 -15.19 -0.07 6.71
CA LYS A 198 -15.95 -1.30 6.96
C LYS A 198 -15.06 -2.47 7.34
N VAL A 199 -13.74 -2.26 7.41
CA VAL A 199 -12.79 -3.32 7.72
C VAL A 199 -12.84 -3.61 9.22
N ASP A 200 -12.95 -4.87 9.59
CA ASP A 200 -12.93 -5.26 11.00
C ASP A 200 -11.49 -5.33 11.53
N THR A 201 -10.54 -5.77 10.70
CA THR A 201 -9.10 -5.70 11.00
C THR A 201 -8.26 -5.71 9.72
N VAL A 202 -7.07 -5.14 9.79
CA VAL A 202 -6.08 -5.16 8.72
C VAL A 202 -4.90 -6.05 9.09
N LEU A 203 -4.58 -6.99 8.21
CA LEU A 203 -3.37 -7.81 8.23
C LEU A 203 -2.24 -7.05 7.52
N VAL A 204 -1.28 -6.53 8.28
CA VAL A 204 -0.10 -5.85 7.75
C VAL A 204 1.02 -6.88 7.53
N MET A 205 1.19 -7.31 6.29
CA MET A 205 2.19 -8.28 5.85
C MET A 205 3.58 -7.65 5.77
N MET A 206 4.51 -8.15 6.57
CA MET A 206 5.92 -7.78 6.54
C MET A 206 6.79 -9.01 6.20
N ASP A 207 7.82 -8.79 5.39
CA ASP A 207 8.81 -9.84 5.06
C ASP A 207 9.82 -9.95 6.21
N SER A 208 9.83 -11.09 6.91
CA SER A 208 10.71 -11.32 8.06
C SER A 208 12.20 -11.33 7.69
N THR A 209 12.56 -11.37 6.40
CA THR A 209 13.96 -11.32 5.95
C THR A 209 14.47 -9.90 5.72
N ARG A 210 13.63 -8.88 5.90
CA ARG A 210 13.93 -7.47 5.62
C ARG A 210 13.86 -6.61 6.87
N ASP A 211 14.33 -5.38 6.74
CA ASP A 211 14.16 -4.36 7.77
C ASP A 211 12.67 -4.01 7.95
N PRO A 212 12.09 -4.20 9.15
CA PRO A 212 10.70 -3.85 9.42
C PRO A 212 10.43 -2.34 9.33
N LEU A 213 11.43 -1.49 9.54
CA LEU A 213 11.30 -0.03 9.65
C LEU A 213 11.41 0.69 8.29
N SER A 214 11.00 0.04 7.21
CA SER A 214 10.90 0.71 5.91
C SER A 214 9.91 1.87 5.96
N GLN A 215 10.13 2.89 5.12
CA GLN A 215 9.22 4.03 5.02
C GLN A 215 7.78 3.59 4.71
N VAL A 216 7.60 2.55 3.89
CA VAL A 216 6.28 2.02 3.54
C VAL A 216 5.61 1.41 4.76
N ASN A 217 6.32 0.59 5.54
CA ASN A 217 5.76 -0.05 6.73
C ASN A 217 5.42 0.97 7.82
N ILE A 218 6.31 1.92 8.09
CA ILE A 218 6.08 2.99 9.09
C ILE A 218 4.84 3.79 8.72
N MET A 219 4.77 4.25 7.46
CA MET A 219 3.64 5.02 6.97
C MET A 219 2.34 4.22 6.97
N LEU A 220 2.39 2.94 6.58
CA LEU A 220 1.24 2.04 6.60
C LEU A 220 0.67 1.91 8.02
N VAL A 221 1.50 1.52 8.98
CA VAL A 221 1.07 1.31 10.36
C VAL A 221 0.56 2.63 10.94
N GLY A 222 1.30 3.73 10.80
CA GLY A 222 0.89 5.04 11.31
C GLY A 222 -0.43 5.55 10.74
N ASN A 223 -0.70 5.30 9.46
CA ASN A 223 -1.98 5.67 8.82
C ASN A 223 -3.17 4.86 9.34
N LEU A 224 -2.97 3.57 9.60
CA LEU A 224 -4.00 2.70 10.17
C LEU A 224 -4.27 3.07 11.64
N GLU A 225 -3.21 3.34 12.41
CA GLU A 225 -3.29 3.83 13.80
C GLU A 225 -4.06 5.15 13.88
N ALA A 226 -3.71 6.13 13.04
CA ALA A 226 -4.39 7.44 13.00
C ALA A 226 -5.89 7.34 12.68
N LYS A 227 -6.32 6.26 12.03
CA LYS A 227 -7.74 5.97 11.73
C LYS A 227 -8.41 5.09 12.77
N GLY A 228 -7.69 4.62 13.79
CA GLY A 228 -8.20 3.69 14.79
C GLY A 228 -8.57 2.32 14.22
N ILE A 229 -7.99 1.93 13.07
CA ILE A 229 -8.27 0.65 12.43
C ILE A 229 -7.49 -0.45 13.16
N PRO A 230 -8.13 -1.55 13.60
CA PRO A 230 -7.42 -2.67 14.23
C PRO A 230 -6.37 -3.28 13.31
N ILE A 231 -5.18 -3.53 13.85
CA ILE A 231 -4.01 -4.02 13.11
C ILE A 231 -3.54 -5.35 13.68
N ILE A 232 -3.23 -6.30 12.81
CA ILE A 232 -2.43 -7.49 13.10
C ILE A 232 -1.25 -7.48 12.16
N ILE A 233 -0.02 -7.47 12.68
CA ILE A 233 1.18 -7.55 11.85
C ILE A 233 1.50 -9.02 11.61
N VAL A 234 1.66 -9.37 10.34
CA VAL A 234 1.96 -10.72 9.90
C VAL A 234 3.41 -10.78 9.44
N ALA A 235 4.27 -11.33 10.29
CA ALA A 235 5.68 -11.54 10.00
C ALA A 235 5.84 -12.79 9.13
N ASN A 236 5.84 -12.61 7.81
CA ASN A 236 5.77 -13.69 6.84
C ASN A 236 7.17 -14.16 6.40
N LYS A 237 7.23 -15.29 5.67
CA LYS A 237 8.43 -15.94 5.13
C LYS A 237 9.37 -16.54 6.19
N THR A 238 8.80 -16.98 7.31
CA THR A 238 9.56 -17.68 8.37
C THR A 238 10.19 -19.00 7.93
N ASP A 239 9.85 -19.52 6.75
CA ASP A 239 10.49 -20.68 6.13
C ASP A 239 11.91 -20.37 5.61
N LEU A 240 12.30 -19.10 5.49
CA LEU A 240 13.63 -18.70 5.05
C LEU A 240 14.60 -18.62 6.22
N LYS A 241 15.84 -19.10 6.04
CA LYS A 241 16.88 -19.11 7.09
C LYS A 241 17.25 -17.72 7.62
N SER A 242 17.10 -16.68 6.79
CA SER A 242 17.38 -15.29 7.15
C SER A 242 16.20 -14.59 7.82
N ALA A 243 15.08 -15.28 8.03
CA ALA A 243 13.90 -14.69 8.65
C ALA A 243 14.16 -14.39 10.13
N LYS A 244 13.78 -13.18 10.53
CA LYS A 244 13.92 -12.61 11.87
C LYS A 244 12.60 -11.97 12.31
N PRO A 245 11.52 -12.75 12.52
CA PRO A 245 10.21 -12.20 12.92
C PRO A 245 10.26 -11.43 14.25
N GLU A 246 11.22 -11.73 15.12
CA GLU A 246 11.50 -10.99 16.35
C GLU A 246 11.85 -9.53 16.10
N ASN A 247 12.52 -9.20 14.98
CA ASN A 247 12.81 -7.82 14.63
C ASN A 247 11.52 -7.03 14.37
N ILE A 248 10.55 -7.64 13.69
CA ILE A 248 9.24 -7.02 13.44
C ILE A 248 8.50 -6.83 14.77
N LYS A 249 8.51 -7.83 15.66
CA LYS A 249 7.88 -7.74 16.98
C LYS A 249 8.50 -6.64 17.85
N ASN A 250 9.81 -6.49 17.83
CA ASN A 250 10.52 -5.46 18.58
C ASN A 250 10.30 -4.06 17.99
N ALA A 251 10.12 -3.95 16.68
CA ALA A 251 9.84 -2.69 16.01
C ALA A 251 8.41 -2.17 16.25
N PHE A 252 7.45 -3.08 16.44
CA PHE A 252 6.03 -2.75 16.63
C PHE A 252 5.42 -3.47 17.84
N PRO A 253 5.96 -3.28 19.06
CA PRO A 253 5.57 -4.04 20.26
C PRO A 253 4.14 -3.75 20.73
N GLN A 254 3.54 -2.65 20.29
CA GLN A 254 2.18 -2.25 20.62
C GLN A 254 1.11 -3.02 19.82
N HIS A 255 1.50 -3.72 18.75
CA HIS A 255 0.59 -4.46 17.88
C HIS A 255 0.75 -5.98 18.07
N PRO A 256 -0.33 -6.77 17.90
CA PRO A 256 -0.20 -8.21 17.81
C PRO A 256 0.61 -8.58 16.57
N VAL A 257 1.69 -9.35 16.77
CA VAL A 257 2.56 -9.84 15.70
C VAL A 257 2.48 -11.36 15.63
N VAL A 258 2.12 -11.90 14.48
CA VAL A 258 2.05 -13.34 14.23
C VAL A 258 3.06 -13.72 13.16
N ALA A 259 3.96 -14.64 13.49
CA ALA A 259 4.99 -15.12 12.59
C ALA A 259 4.49 -16.33 11.79
N ILE A 260 4.49 -16.27 10.46
CA ILE A 260 3.92 -17.32 9.61
C ILE A 260 4.83 -17.66 8.43
N SER A 261 4.55 -18.80 7.80
CA SER A 261 4.94 -19.01 6.39
C SER A 261 3.67 -19.24 5.58
N ALA A 262 3.23 -18.21 4.86
CA ALA A 262 2.09 -18.35 3.95
C ALA A 262 2.38 -19.39 2.84
N LEU A 263 3.64 -19.48 2.39
CA LEU A 263 4.05 -20.44 1.37
C LEU A 263 3.92 -21.89 1.87
N LYS A 264 4.43 -22.17 3.07
CA LYS A 264 4.42 -23.53 3.66
C LYS A 264 3.13 -23.85 4.43
N GLY A 265 2.30 -22.86 4.71
CA GLY A 265 1.13 -22.98 5.60
C GLY A 265 1.50 -23.16 7.07
N HIS A 266 2.69 -22.71 7.48
CA HIS A 266 3.15 -22.82 8.87
C HIS A 266 2.53 -21.71 9.73
N ASN A 267 2.01 -22.09 10.91
CA ASN A 267 1.48 -21.21 11.95
C ASN A 267 0.27 -20.34 11.54
N LEU A 268 -0.55 -20.83 10.60
CA LEU A 268 -1.76 -20.14 10.16
C LEU A 268 -2.89 -20.20 11.19
N ASP A 269 -2.88 -21.22 12.04
CA ASP A 269 -3.80 -21.36 13.17
C ASP A 269 -3.65 -20.22 14.18
N GLU A 270 -2.43 -19.87 14.59
CA GLU A 270 -2.19 -18.69 15.44
C GLU A 270 -2.66 -17.39 14.79
N LEU A 271 -2.52 -17.28 13.46
CA LEU A 271 -3.04 -16.12 12.72
C LEU A 271 -4.57 -16.07 12.77
N TYR A 272 -5.24 -17.21 12.62
CA TYR A 272 -6.70 -17.28 12.69
C TYR A 272 -7.22 -16.96 14.09
N GLU A 273 -6.53 -17.42 15.13
CA GLU A 273 -6.81 -17.06 16.53
C GLU A 273 -6.62 -15.56 16.77
N ALA A 274 -5.56 -14.96 16.25
CA ALA A 274 -5.33 -13.52 16.35
C ALA A 274 -6.44 -12.72 15.66
N ILE A 275 -6.87 -13.13 14.46
CA ILE A 275 -8.00 -12.51 13.74
C ILE A 275 -9.27 -12.59 14.59
N ALA A 276 -9.52 -13.74 15.24
CA ALA A 276 -10.70 -13.94 16.08
C ALA A 276 -10.72 -13.04 17.30
N LYS A 277 -9.54 -12.84 17.89
CA LYS A 277 -9.38 -12.07 19.12
C LYS A 277 -9.38 -10.57 18.87
N HIS A 278 -8.83 -10.11 17.74
CA HIS A 278 -8.54 -8.70 17.50
C HIS A 278 -9.37 -8.06 16.37
N GLY A 279 -10.02 -8.86 15.53
CA GLY A 279 -10.80 -8.39 14.38
C GLY A 279 -12.31 -8.62 14.50
N ALA A 280 -12.86 -8.78 15.70
CA ALA A 280 -14.29 -9.02 15.93
C ALA A 280 -14.91 -8.01 16.89
#